data_AF-A0A6M3LKJ7-F1
#
_entry.id   AF-A0A6M3LKJ7-F1
#
_cell.length_a   1.000
_cell.length_b   1.000
_cell.length_c   1.000
_cell.angle_alpha   90.00
_cell.angle_beta   90.00
_cell.angle_gamma   90.00
#
_symmetry.space_group_name_H-M   'P 1'
#
loop_
_entity.id
_entity.type
_entity.pdbx_description
1 polymer ?
#
loop_
_entity_poly.entity_id
_entity_poly.type
_entity_poly.pdbx_seq_one_letter_code
_entity_poly.pdbx_strand_id
1 'polypeptide(L)' 'MTVNKGTVIMKCDCKNTAQDDLYGEGMRVHNMCSVNKVENKNARCTVCQKVKAA' A
#
# COMPACT_ATOMS: atom_id res chain seq x y z
N MET A 1 -2.88 9.17 19.94
CA MET A 1 -2.57 7.89 19.28
C MET A 1 -1.91 8.21 17.95
N THR A 2 -0.60 8.08 17.85
CA THR A 2 0.17 8.50 16.67
C THR A 2 0.11 7.38 15.63
N VAL A 3 -0.73 7.51 14.60
CA VAL A 3 -0.65 6.64 13.42
C VAL A 3 0.68 6.91 12.73
N ASN A 4 1.61 5.96 12.84
CA ASN A 4 2.85 6.00 12.07
C ASN A 4 2.48 6.15 10.59
N LYS A 5 2.85 7.30 10.00
CA LYS A 5 2.56 7.73 8.62
C LYS A 5 3.31 6.83 7.62
N GLY A 6 2.89 5.58 7.50
CA GLY A 6 3.57 4.57 6.70
C GLY A 6 2.63 3.69 5.88
N THR A 7 1.36 4.03 5.74
CA THR A 7 0.40 3.27 4.92
C THR A 7 -0.28 4.18 3.91
N VAL A 8 -0.36 3.74 2.67
CA VAL A 8 -1.01 4.43 1.55
C VAL A 8 -1.98 3.48 0.86
N ILE A 9 -3.09 4.01 0.36
CA ILE A 9 -4.03 3.24 -0.45
C ILE A 9 -3.77 3.61 -1.91
N MET A 10 -3.44 2.62 -2.73
CA MET A 10 -3.19 2.81 -4.17
C MET A 10 -3.69 1.62 -4.98
N LYS A 11 -3.83 1.82 -6.29
CA LYS A 11 -4.31 0.77 -7.19
C LYS A 11 -3.34 -0.40 -7.27
N CYS A 12 -3.88 -1.62 -7.16
CA CYS A 12 -3.13 -2.85 -7.31
C CYS A 12 -3.90 -3.85 -8.16
N ASP A 13 -3.17 -4.63 -8.95
CA ASP A 13 -3.73 -5.62 -9.87
C ASP A 13 -4.19 -6.92 -9.16
N CYS A 14 -4.00 -6.99 -7.84
CA CYS A 14 -4.44 -8.14 -7.05
C CYS A 14 -5.89 -8.00 -6.61
N LYS A 15 -6.61 -9.12 -6.58
CA LYS A 15 -8.01 -9.20 -6.16
C LYS A 15 -8.10 -9.46 -4.66
N ASN A 16 -8.92 -8.70 -3.95
CA ASN A 16 -9.23 -8.91 -2.54
C ASN A 16 -10.58 -8.29 -2.21
N THR A 17 -11.61 -9.14 -2.15
CA THR A 17 -13.00 -8.75 -1.89
C THR A 17 -13.17 -7.92 -0.63
N ALA A 18 -12.42 -8.21 0.44
CA ALA A 18 -12.54 -7.48 1.70
C ALA A 18 -11.99 -6.04 1.58
N GLN A 19 -10.89 -5.83 0.84
CA GLN A 19 -10.38 -4.49 0.60
C GLN A 19 -11.15 -3.75 -0.51
N ASP A 20 -11.71 -4.48 -1.48
CA ASP A 20 -12.57 -3.92 -2.53
C ASP A 20 -13.85 -3.32 -1.92
N ASP A 21 -14.45 -3.99 -0.92
CA ASP A 21 -15.63 -3.49 -0.20
C ASP A 21 -15.32 -2.25 0.65
N LEU A 22 -14.14 -2.19 1.28
CA LEU A 22 -13.75 -1.10 2.17
C LEU A 22 -13.22 0.15 1.44
N TYR A 23 -12.46 -0.02 0.36
CA TYR A 23 -11.70 1.05 -0.29
C TYR A 23 -12.05 1.26 -1.78
N GLY A 24 -12.88 0.38 -2.35
CA GLY A 24 -13.23 0.38 -3.76
C GLY A 24 -12.44 -0.64 -4.58
N GLU A 25 -13.01 -1.01 -5.73
CA GLU A 25 -12.44 -2.03 -6.61
C GLU A 25 -11.01 -1.68 -7.05
N GLY A 26 -10.08 -2.61 -6.81
CA GLY A 26 -8.67 -2.47 -7.16
C GLY A 26 -7.86 -1.56 -6.24
N MET A 27 -8.46 -0.99 -5.18
CA MET A 27 -7.76 -0.20 -4.18
C MET A 27 -7.19 -1.11 -3.09
N ARG A 28 -5.88 -1.00 -2.83
CA ARG A 28 -5.22 -1.80 -1.81
C ARG A 28 -4.42 -0.97 -0.84
N VAL A 29 -4.39 -1.45 0.39
CA VAL A 29 -3.49 -0.93 1.41
C VAL A 29 -2.07 -1.36 1.08
N HIS A 30 -1.15 -0.39 1.06
CA HIS A 30 0.27 -0.61 0.89
C HIS A 30 1.03 0.01 2.05
N ASN A 31 1.98 -0.73 2.62
CA ASN A 31 2.89 -0.23 3.64
C ASN A 31 4.12 0.39 2.97
N MET A 32 4.41 1.65 3.27
CA MET A 32 5.65 2.32 2.87
C MET A 32 6.86 1.54 3.39
N CYS A 33 7.76 1.21 2.48
CA CYS A 33 9.07 0.66 2.76
C CYS A 33 10.06 1.81 2.95
N SER A 34 10.52 2.01 4.18
CA SER A 34 11.59 2.95 4.49
C SER A 34 12.95 2.36 4.11
N VAL A 35 13.36 2.50 2.86
CA VAL A 35 14.74 2.22 2.45
C VAL A 35 15.55 3.51 2.44
N ASN A 36 16.05 3.88 3.63
CA ASN A 36 17.22 4.72 3.99
C ASN A 36 17.87 5.75 3.03
N LYS A 37 17.26 6.19 1.93
CA LYS A 37 17.80 7.25 1.05
C LYS A 37 16.67 8.04 0.40
N VAL A 38 16.37 9.17 1.04
CA VAL A 38 15.92 10.49 0.55
C VAL A 38 14.75 10.58 -0.48
N GLU A 39 14.52 9.64 -1.40
CA GLU A 39 13.50 9.79 -2.46
C GLU A 39 12.74 8.51 -2.87
N ASN A 40 13.11 7.33 -2.39
CA ASN A 40 12.41 6.09 -2.78
C ASN A 40 11.16 5.83 -1.92
N LYS A 41 10.02 6.43 -2.30
CA LYS A 41 8.70 6.11 -1.76
C LYS A 41 8.22 4.76 -2.30
N ASN A 42 8.86 3.67 -1.90
CA ASN A 42 8.36 2.34 -2.22
C ASN A 42 7.25 1.97 -1.24
N ALA A 43 6.15 1.40 -1.72
CA ALA A 43 5.06 0.89 -0.90
C ALA A 43 4.71 -0.55 -1.28
N ARG A 44 4.60 -1.42 -0.28
CA ARG A 44 4.35 -2.85 -0.42
C ARG A 44 2.88 -3.16 -0.17
N CYS A 45 2.20 -3.73 -1.14
CA CYS A 45 0.80 -4.16 -1.00
C CYS A 45 0.66 -5.17 0.13
N THR A 46 -0.29 -4.98 1.05
CA THR A 46 -0.51 -5.93 2.15
C THR A 46 -1.13 -7.24 1.69
N VAL A 47 -1.72 -7.27 0.50
CA VAL A 47 -2.38 -8.45 -0.08
C VAL A 47 -1.40 -9.31 -0.88
N CYS A 48 -0.90 -8.78 -1.99
CA CYS A 48 -0.04 -9.53 -2.90
C CYS A 48 1.45 -9.35 -2.61
N GLN A 49 1.81 -8.55 -1.60
CA GLN A 49 3.18 -8.33 -1.15
C GLN A 49 4.11 -7.71 -2.22
N LYS A 50 3.57 -7.28 -3.38
CA LYS A 50 4.30 -6.56 -4.43
C LYS A 50 4.64 -5.15 -3.96
N VAL A 51 5.86 -4.73 -4.25
CA VAL A 51 6.35 -3.37 -3.99
C VAL A 51 6.13 -2.52 -5.24
N LYS A 52 5.51 -1.35 -5.09
CA LYS A 52 5.32 -0.34 -6.14
C LYS A 52 5.88 1.00 -5.65
N ALA A 53 6.32 1.85 -6.57
CA ALA A 53 6.58 3.25 -6.23
C ALA A 53 5.24 3.95 -5.95
N ALA A 54 5.16 4.66 -4.82
CA ALA A 54 3.98 5.36 -4.31
C ALA A 54 4.01 6.85 -4.62
#